data_AF-A0A7S3B148-F1
#
_entry.id   AF-A0A7S3B148-F1
#
_cell.length_a   1.000
_cell.length_b   1.000
_cell.length_c   1.000
_cell.angle_alpha   90.00
_cell.angle_beta   90.00
_cell.angle_gamma   90.00
#
_symmetry.space_group_name_H-M   'P 1'
#
loop_
_entity.id
_entity.type
_entity.pdbx_description
1 polymer ?
#
loop_
_entity_poly.entity_id
_entity_poly.type
_entity_poly.pdbx_seq_one_letter_code
_entity_poly.pdbx_strand_id
1 'polypeptide(L)'
;CGGFCQNDDIGSPSGCDVGRKPESGWTVIDGNDLPKTKRTEWKAGEAAKVAFTALYNHGGGYAYRLCPVGEAQTEACFQRTHLDFAGDNSTVFWTTGKKAQFPAVTMSSGTFPAGSQWRTIRIPSCSTTTPSICGHELLPKPCDECCAHHCDEWDYSVADLVAVPVTLPLGDYTLSWRWDAEINHQVWQGCADITVTAAAAHVE
;
A
#
# COMPACT_ATOMS: atom_id res chain seq x y z
N CYS A 1 -3.02 5.46 -11.27
CA CYS A 1 -1.85 5.32 -10.37
C CYS A 1 -1.58 6.66 -9.71
N GLY A 2 -1.51 6.78 -8.38
CA GLY A 2 -1.33 8.09 -7.73
C GLY A 2 -2.62 8.92 -7.74
N GLY A 3 -3.26 9.02 -6.58
CA GLY A 3 -4.45 9.84 -6.44
C GLY A 3 -5.12 9.68 -5.09
N PHE A 4 -5.84 10.74 -4.71
CA PHE A 4 -6.78 10.78 -3.61
C PHE A 4 -8.19 10.53 -4.15
N CYS A 5 -8.86 9.49 -3.66
CA CYS A 5 -10.19 9.12 -4.09
C CYS A 5 -11.17 9.32 -2.91
N GLN A 6 -12.27 10.05 -3.12
CA GLN A 6 -13.42 10.03 -2.20
C GLN A 6 -14.36 8.90 -2.63
N ASN A 7 -14.68 7.97 -1.72
CA ASN A 7 -15.59 6.84 -2.00
C ASN A 7 -17.05 7.32 -2.04
N ASP A 8 -17.42 8.07 -3.07
CA ASP A 8 -18.80 8.10 -3.49
C ASP A 8 -18.96 6.91 -4.44
N ASP A 9 -19.57 5.81 -3.95
CA ASP A 9 -19.75 4.51 -4.61
C ASP A 9 -20.57 4.52 -5.93
N ILE A 10 -20.65 5.67 -6.61
CA ILE A 10 -21.33 5.87 -7.88
C ILE A 10 -20.37 5.51 -9.03
N GLY A 11 -19.99 4.23 -9.11
CA GLY A 11 -19.57 3.62 -10.37
C GLY A 11 -18.16 3.93 -10.88
N SER A 12 -17.20 4.28 -10.02
CA SER A 12 -15.77 4.28 -10.41
C SER A 12 -15.02 3.13 -9.74
N PRO A 13 -15.04 1.91 -10.33
CA PRO A 13 -14.17 0.82 -9.87
C PRO A 13 -12.67 1.13 -10.08
N SER A 14 -12.34 2.29 -10.67
CA SER A 14 -10.97 2.73 -10.92
C SER A 14 -10.96 4.23 -11.21
N GLY A 15 -10.58 5.07 -10.25
CA GLY A 15 -10.12 6.41 -10.59
C GLY A 15 -10.39 7.44 -9.52
N CYS A 16 -9.31 7.97 -8.96
CA CYS A 16 -9.30 9.27 -8.32
C CYS A 16 -9.64 10.34 -9.39
N ASP A 17 -9.85 11.60 -9.01
CA ASP A 17 -10.21 12.70 -9.93
C ASP A 17 -9.14 12.98 -11.02
N VAL A 18 -8.92 12.05 -11.95
CA VAL A 18 -7.96 12.12 -13.05
C VAL A 18 -8.62 12.83 -14.23
N GLY A 19 -7.94 13.79 -14.85
CA GLY A 19 -8.46 14.54 -16.00
C GLY A 19 -9.46 15.67 -15.66
N ARG A 20 -9.78 15.89 -14.38
CA ARG A 20 -10.52 17.08 -13.95
C ARG A 20 -9.56 18.27 -13.90
N LYS A 21 -9.94 19.40 -14.50
CA LYS A 21 -9.27 20.68 -14.23
C LYS A 21 -9.88 21.25 -12.96
N PRO A 22 -9.15 21.38 -11.84
CA PRO A 22 -9.63 22.19 -10.73
C PRO A 22 -9.79 23.63 -11.21
N GLU A 23 -10.59 24.43 -10.52
CA GLU A 23 -10.82 25.86 -10.83
C GLU A 23 -9.52 26.65 -11.02
N SER A 24 -8.42 26.18 -10.43
CA SER A 24 -7.05 26.71 -10.56
C SER A 24 -6.33 26.45 -11.91
N GLY A 25 -6.94 25.75 -12.87
CA GLY A 25 -6.37 25.59 -14.23
C GLY A 25 -5.27 24.51 -14.40
N TRP A 26 -4.90 23.81 -13.34
CA TRP A 26 -3.99 22.66 -13.40
C TRP A 26 -4.64 21.44 -14.05
N THR A 27 -3.86 20.64 -14.78
CA THR A 27 -4.33 19.34 -15.29
C THR A 27 -3.90 18.26 -14.31
N VAL A 28 -4.84 17.51 -13.76
CA VAL A 28 -4.52 16.31 -12.97
C VAL A 28 -4.03 15.23 -13.93
N ILE A 29 -2.78 14.82 -13.75
CA ILE A 29 -2.11 13.78 -14.54
C ILE A 29 -2.30 12.43 -13.82
N ASP A 30 -2.69 11.38 -14.54
CA ASP A 30 -2.63 10.03 -13.98
C ASP A 30 -1.16 9.69 -13.76
N GLY A 31 -0.78 9.21 -12.57
CA GLY A 31 0.58 8.74 -12.33
C GLY A 31 1.02 7.62 -13.27
N ASN A 32 0.10 6.93 -13.96
CA ASN A 32 0.44 5.98 -15.02
C ASN A 32 1.06 6.67 -16.26
N ASP A 33 0.73 7.94 -16.48
CA ASP A 33 1.24 8.77 -17.58
C ASP A 33 2.58 9.45 -17.26
N LEU A 34 3.05 9.34 -16.01
CA LEU A 34 4.36 9.86 -15.62
C LEU A 34 5.50 9.01 -16.21
N PRO A 35 6.70 9.60 -16.37
CA PRO A 35 7.88 8.84 -16.80
C PRO A 35 8.14 7.64 -15.90
N LYS A 36 8.49 6.51 -16.51
CA LYS A 36 8.82 5.28 -15.78
C LYS A 36 10.05 5.50 -14.91
N THR A 37 10.00 4.97 -13.69
CA THR A 37 11.08 5.02 -12.72
C THR A 37 12.07 3.87 -12.94
N LYS A 38 13.22 3.92 -12.26
CA LYS A 38 14.14 2.77 -12.24
C LYS A 38 13.43 1.58 -11.62
N ARG A 39 13.32 0.49 -12.39
CA ARG A 39 12.66 -0.73 -11.91
C ARG A 39 13.40 -1.36 -10.74
N THR A 40 12.63 -1.76 -9.75
CA THR A 40 13.13 -2.61 -8.66
C THR A 40 12.99 -4.07 -9.07
N GLU A 41 14.06 -4.84 -8.95
CA GLU A 41 14.05 -6.26 -9.30
C GLU A 41 13.53 -7.10 -8.12
N TRP A 42 12.52 -7.92 -8.39
CA TRP A 42 11.94 -8.90 -7.47
C TRP A 42 12.12 -10.30 -8.06
N LYS A 43 12.43 -11.29 -7.22
CA LYS A 43 12.60 -12.67 -7.67
C LYS A 43 11.33 -13.48 -7.42
N ALA A 44 10.87 -14.18 -8.44
CA ALA A 44 9.72 -15.09 -8.31
C ALA A 44 10.00 -16.18 -7.28
N GLY A 45 9.06 -16.43 -6.37
CA GLY A 45 9.19 -17.38 -5.27
C GLY A 45 9.88 -16.83 -4.01
N GLU A 46 10.43 -15.61 -4.04
CA GLU A 46 11.04 -14.96 -2.88
C GLU A 46 10.11 -13.92 -2.25
N ALA A 47 10.44 -13.50 -1.03
CA ALA A 47 9.78 -12.39 -0.36
C ALA A 47 10.39 -11.05 -0.82
N ALA A 48 9.54 -10.10 -1.21
CA ALA A 48 9.96 -8.75 -1.61
C ALA A 48 9.62 -7.72 -0.54
N LYS A 49 10.52 -6.76 -0.31
CA LYS A 49 10.30 -5.66 0.63
C LYS A 49 9.46 -4.57 0.01
N VAL A 50 8.43 -4.15 0.73
CA VAL A 50 7.57 -3.01 0.40
C VAL A 50 7.52 -2.05 1.58
N ALA A 51 7.28 -0.78 1.31
CA ALA A 51 7.12 0.22 2.36
C ALA A 51 6.24 1.37 1.89
N PHE A 52 5.59 2.04 2.83
CA PHE A 52 4.88 3.30 2.62
C PHE A 52 5.04 4.21 3.84
N THR A 53 4.76 5.49 3.67
CA THR A 53 4.71 6.46 4.77
C THR A 53 3.34 7.11 4.78
N ALA A 54 2.74 7.21 5.96
CA ALA A 54 1.49 7.93 6.17
C ALA A 54 1.74 9.16 7.05
N LEU A 55 1.77 10.34 6.44
CA LEU A 55 1.87 11.60 7.21
C LEU A 55 0.65 11.79 8.12
N TYR A 56 -0.53 11.63 7.51
CA TYR A 56 -1.81 11.60 8.20
C TYR A 56 -2.32 10.18 8.20
N ASN A 57 -2.22 9.51 9.34
CA ASN A 57 -2.68 8.14 9.48
C ASN A 57 -4.19 8.12 9.73
N HIS A 58 -4.95 7.67 8.74
CA HIS A 58 -6.40 7.49 8.77
C HIS A 58 -6.82 6.06 9.16
N GLY A 59 -5.89 5.24 9.67
CA GLY A 59 -6.16 3.86 10.08
C GLY A 59 -6.50 2.96 8.89
N GLY A 60 -7.23 1.87 9.11
CA GLY A 60 -7.66 0.99 8.02
C GLY A 60 -6.59 0.02 7.53
N GLY A 61 -6.68 -0.38 6.27
CA GLY A 61 -5.90 -1.50 5.73
C GLY A 61 -5.30 -1.24 4.36
N TYR A 62 -4.15 -1.86 4.08
CA TYR A 62 -3.44 -1.71 2.82
C TYR A 62 -3.08 -3.05 2.17
N ALA A 63 -2.88 -2.98 0.86
CA ALA A 63 -2.67 -4.09 -0.05
C ALA A 63 -1.61 -3.75 -1.11
N TYR A 64 -0.95 -4.79 -1.60
CA TYR A 64 0.02 -4.71 -2.71
C TYR A 64 -0.39 -5.64 -3.84
N ARG A 65 -0.36 -5.12 -5.07
CA ARG A 65 -0.96 -5.80 -6.23
C ARG A 65 -0.14 -5.54 -7.49
N LEU A 66 -0.06 -6.50 -8.40
CA LEU A 66 0.72 -6.37 -9.64
C LEU A 66 -0.17 -6.40 -10.89
N CYS A 67 0.14 -5.54 -11.87
CA CYS A 67 -0.42 -5.60 -13.22
C CYS A 67 0.74 -5.61 -14.24
N PRO A 68 0.77 -6.51 -15.24
CA PRO A 68 1.82 -6.51 -16.25
C PRO A 68 1.81 -5.21 -17.07
N VAL A 69 2.98 -4.65 -17.40
CA VAL A 69 3.09 -3.37 -18.15
C VAL A 69 2.48 -3.45 -19.56
N GLY A 70 2.36 -4.65 -20.13
CA GLY A 70 1.71 -4.87 -21.44
C GLY A 70 0.18 -4.91 -21.41
N GLU A 71 -0.43 -4.87 -20.22
CA GLU A 71 -1.89 -4.88 -20.06
C GLU A 71 -2.45 -3.48 -19.76
N ALA A 72 -3.77 -3.32 -19.89
CA ALA A 72 -4.44 -2.10 -19.43
C ALA A 72 -4.37 -2.03 -17.90
N GLN A 73 -3.77 -0.95 -17.38
CA GLN A 73 -3.51 -0.72 -15.95
C GLN A 73 -4.78 -0.39 -15.16
N THR A 74 -5.74 -1.31 -15.18
CA THR A 74 -7.07 -1.20 -14.55
C THR A 74 -7.05 -1.85 -13.17
N GLU A 75 -7.99 -1.45 -12.31
CA GLU A 75 -8.18 -2.09 -11.00
C GLU A 75 -8.43 -3.61 -11.15
N ALA A 76 -9.19 -4.03 -12.16
CA ALA A 76 -9.42 -5.44 -12.46
C ALA A 76 -8.12 -6.20 -12.78
N CYS A 77 -7.16 -5.56 -13.46
CA CYS A 77 -5.83 -6.15 -13.69
C CYS A 77 -5.07 -6.34 -12.38
N PHE A 78 -5.01 -5.31 -11.53
CA PHE A 78 -4.34 -5.40 -10.24
C PHE A 78 -4.98 -6.45 -9.31
N GLN A 79 -6.30 -6.55 -9.30
CA GLN A 79 -7.03 -7.53 -8.49
C GLN A 79 -6.73 -8.98 -8.87
N ARG A 80 -6.29 -9.26 -10.11
CA ARG A 80 -5.87 -10.61 -10.51
C ARG A 80 -4.59 -11.08 -9.82
N THR A 81 -3.73 -10.15 -9.41
CA THR A 81 -2.45 -10.47 -8.78
C THR A 81 -2.33 -9.73 -7.45
N HIS A 82 -3.23 -10.07 -6.53
CA HIS A 82 -3.15 -9.62 -5.15
C HIS A 82 -2.05 -10.39 -4.43
N LEU A 83 -1.08 -9.67 -3.85
CA LEU A 83 0.05 -10.29 -3.17
C LEU A 83 -0.32 -10.59 -1.71
N ASP A 84 0.05 -11.77 -1.26
CA ASP A 84 0.01 -12.14 0.15
C ASP A 84 1.21 -11.55 0.89
N PHE A 85 1.03 -11.27 2.19
CA PHE A 85 2.13 -10.85 3.04
C PHE A 85 3.01 -12.05 3.42
N ALA A 86 4.32 -11.86 3.37
CA ALA A 86 5.30 -12.86 3.78
C ALA A 86 5.77 -12.58 5.22
N GLY A 87 5.17 -13.28 6.19
CA GLY A 87 5.56 -13.25 7.61
C GLY A 87 4.63 -12.42 8.49
N ASP A 88 4.83 -12.54 9.82
CA ASP A 88 3.83 -12.15 10.82
C ASP A 88 4.04 -10.75 11.43
N ASN A 89 5.07 -10.03 10.98
CA ASN A 89 5.46 -8.75 11.54
C ASN A 89 5.51 -7.64 10.49
N SER A 90 5.26 -6.42 10.95
CA SER A 90 5.58 -5.19 10.25
C SER A 90 6.78 -4.52 10.94
N THR A 91 7.47 -3.66 10.21
CA THR A 91 8.60 -2.89 10.76
C THR A 91 8.42 -1.42 10.47
N VAL A 92 8.51 -0.58 11.50
CA VAL A 92 8.76 0.86 11.30
C VAL A 92 10.25 1.06 11.05
N PHE A 93 10.61 1.77 9.98
CA PHE A 93 11.95 2.23 9.68
C PHE A 93 11.99 3.75 9.71
N TRP A 94 12.84 4.33 10.57
CA TRP A 94 13.06 5.77 10.60
C TRP A 94 14.25 6.17 9.71
N THR A 95 14.27 7.42 9.24
CA THR A 95 15.37 8.03 8.47
C THR A 95 16.67 8.08 9.27
N THR A 96 16.58 8.08 10.61
CA THR A 96 17.73 7.94 11.54
C THR A 96 18.39 6.56 11.48
N GLY A 97 17.78 5.59 10.79
CA GLY A 97 18.22 4.19 10.72
C GLY A 97 17.66 3.30 11.82
N LYS A 98 16.94 3.86 12.80
CA LYS A 98 16.23 3.10 13.83
C LYS A 98 15.16 2.21 13.20
N LYS A 99 14.86 1.09 13.87
CA LYS A 99 13.81 0.14 13.48
C LYS A 99 13.06 -0.37 14.70
N ALA A 100 11.77 -0.65 14.53
CA ALA A 100 10.93 -1.29 15.53
C ALA A 100 9.99 -2.27 14.82
N GLN A 101 9.98 -3.52 15.28
CA GLN A 101 9.08 -4.55 14.78
C GLN A 101 7.89 -4.72 15.70
N PHE A 102 6.74 -5.01 15.12
CA PHE A 102 5.52 -5.31 15.86
C PHE A 102 4.68 -6.36 15.13
N PRO A 103 3.90 -7.17 15.87
CA PRO A 103 3.00 -8.14 15.26
C PRO A 103 2.01 -7.46 14.32
N ALA A 104 1.97 -7.92 13.08
CA ALA A 104 1.03 -7.44 12.10
C ALA A 104 -0.35 -8.07 12.29
N VAL A 105 -1.40 -7.36 11.85
CA VAL A 105 -2.74 -7.95 11.71
C VAL A 105 -3.04 -8.00 10.22
N THR A 106 -3.05 -9.23 9.70
CA THR A 106 -3.37 -9.53 8.31
C THR A 106 -4.74 -10.20 8.29
N MET A 107 -5.62 -9.76 7.41
CA MET A 107 -6.94 -10.37 7.25
C MET A 107 -7.14 -10.84 5.81
N SER A 108 -7.92 -11.90 5.65
CA SER A 108 -8.35 -12.43 4.35
C SER A 108 -9.86 -12.72 4.29
N SER A 109 -10.56 -12.50 5.40
CA SER A 109 -12.02 -12.62 5.49
C SER A 109 -12.68 -11.27 5.25
N GLY A 110 -13.74 -11.26 4.45
CA GLY A 110 -14.45 -10.02 4.09
C GLY A 110 -13.68 -9.11 3.14
N THR A 111 -12.63 -9.62 2.48
CA THR A 111 -11.81 -8.86 1.54
C THR A 111 -12.34 -8.95 0.11
N PHE A 112 -11.88 -8.03 -0.73
CA PHE A 112 -12.14 -8.04 -2.16
C PHE A 112 -10.82 -7.92 -2.96
N PRO A 113 -10.51 -8.86 -3.86
CA PRO A 113 -11.25 -10.11 -4.13
C PRO A 113 -11.34 -11.03 -2.90
N ALA A 114 -12.36 -11.88 -2.85
CA ALA A 114 -12.57 -12.78 -1.71
C ALA A 114 -11.33 -13.65 -1.45
N GLY A 115 -10.84 -13.63 -0.21
CA GLY A 115 -9.65 -14.39 0.21
C GLY A 115 -8.32 -13.65 0.00
N SER A 116 -8.31 -12.48 -0.67
CA SER A 116 -7.11 -11.67 -0.78
C SER A 116 -6.69 -11.13 0.59
N GLN A 117 -5.39 -10.88 0.78
CA GLN A 117 -4.88 -10.33 2.03
C GLN A 117 -4.77 -8.81 2.02
N TRP A 118 -5.20 -8.18 3.10
CA TRP A 118 -4.79 -6.82 3.47
C TRP A 118 -4.21 -6.81 4.88
N ARG A 119 -3.36 -5.84 5.16
CA ARG A 119 -2.76 -5.64 6.49
C ARG A 119 -3.24 -4.32 7.07
N THR A 120 -3.62 -4.33 8.35
CA THR A 120 -4.08 -3.11 9.02
C THR A 120 -2.89 -2.20 9.33
N ILE A 121 -3.08 -0.89 9.26
CA ILE A 121 -2.12 0.07 9.81
C ILE A 121 -2.21 0.02 11.34
N ARG A 122 -1.38 -0.82 11.97
CA ARG A 122 -1.37 -1.03 13.44
C ARG A 122 -0.80 0.14 14.25
N ILE A 123 -0.46 1.24 13.59
CA ILE A 123 -0.16 2.49 14.26
C ILE A 123 -1.52 3.17 14.46
N PRO A 124 -1.93 3.50 15.70
CA PRO A 124 -3.25 4.09 15.95
C PRO A 124 -3.43 5.31 15.06
N SER A 125 -4.61 5.48 14.47
CA SER A 125 -4.93 6.74 13.82
C SER A 125 -5.00 7.80 14.92
N CYS A 126 -5.90 7.70 15.90
CA CYS A 126 -6.02 8.73 16.93
C CYS A 126 -4.91 8.80 17.99
N SER A 127 -4.56 10.03 18.40
CA SER A 127 -3.87 10.25 19.67
C SER A 127 -4.85 10.01 20.82
N THR A 128 -4.32 9.66 21.98
CA THR A 128 -5.10 9.58 23.23
C THR A 128 -5.69 10.92 23.67
N THR A 129 -5.29 12.04 23.05
CA THR A 129 -5.71 13.41 23.39
C THR A 129 -6.87 13.92 22.53
N THR A 130 -7.21 13.26 21.42
CA THR A 130 -8.42 13.55 20.62
C THR A 130 -9.25 12.29 20.32
N PRO A 131 -9.83 11.63 21.34
CA PRO A 131 -10.60 10.39 21.16
C PRO A 131 -11.86 10.55 20.31
N SER A 132 -12.40 11.77 20.23
CA SER A 132 -13.67 12.08 19.56
C SER A 132 -13.64 11.92 18.04
N ILE A 133 -12.45 11.84 17.42
CA ILE A 133 -12.31 11.66 15.96
C ILE A 133 -12.51 10.19 15.57
N CYS A 134 -12.09 9.25 16.41
CA CYS A 134 -12.14 7.82 16.08
C CYS A 134 -13.45 7.13 16.51
N GLY A 135 -14.09 7.58 17.60
CA GLY A 135 -15.36 6.99 18.04
C GLY A 135 -15.30 5.51 18.46
N HIS A 136 -14.10 4.92 18.56
CA HIS A 136 -13.86 3.53 18.99
C HIS A 136 -12.56 3.43 19.82
N GLU A 137 -12.37 2.29 20.50
CA GLU A 137 -11.21 2.02 21.37
C GLU A 137 -9.91 1.90 20.54
N LEU A 138 -8.90 2.69 20.89
CA LEU A 138 -7.64 2.72 20.16
C LEU A 138 -6.80 1.50 20.54
N LEU A 139 -6.28 0.80 19.53
CA LEU A 139 -5.24 -0.21 19.77
C LEU A 139 -4.04 0.44 20.47
N PRO A 140 -3.36 -0.27 21.40
CA PRO A 140 -2.13 0.24 21.98
C PRO A 140 -1.10 0.49 20.88
N LYS A 141 -0.40 1.61 21.02
CA LYS A 141 0.67 2.01 20.11
C LYS A 141 1.72 0.88 20.03
N PRO A 142 2.13 0.45 18.83
CA PRO A 142 2.95 -0.74 18.66
C PRO A 142 4.42 -0.55 19.07
N CYS A 143 4.86 0.69 19.25
CA CYS A 143 6.21 1.05 19.70
C CYS A 143 6.23 2.49 20.24
N ASP A 144 7.11 2.84 21.18
CA ASP A 144 7.10 4.17 21.85
C ASP A 144 7.20 5.39 20.91
N GLU A 145 7.80 5.24 19.73
CA GLU A 145 8.00 6.31 18.75
C GLU A 145 7.02 6.27 17.57
N CYS A 146 6.20 5.22 17.44
CA CYS A 146 5.20 5.08 16.39
C CYS A 146 4.11 6.18 16.51
N CYS A 147 4.23 7.29 15.80
CA CYS A 147 3.30 8.41 15.98
C CYS A 147 1.91 8.11 15.38
N ALA A 148 0.86 8.37 16.16
CA ALA A 148 -0.51 7.99 15.83
C ALA A 148 -1.16 8.96 14.81
N HIS A 149 -1.17 10.26 15.13
CA HIS A 149 -1.65 11.31 14.25
C HIS A 149 -0.59 12.39 14.12
N HIS A 150 -0.32 12.82 12.88
CA HIS A 150 0.59 13.93 12.58
C HIS A 150 2.03 13.62 13.00
N CYS A 151 2.68 12.78 12.20
CA CYS A 151 4.12 12.57 12.37
C CYS A 151 4.82 13.78 11.76
N ASP A 152 5.50 14.58 12.57
CA ASP A 152 6.34 15.64 12.02
C ASP A 152 7.40 14.99 11.09
N GLU A 153 7.63 15.58 9.92
CA GLU A 153 8.80 15.36 9.06
C GLU A 153 8.90 14.10 8.16
N TRP A 154 7.84 13.29 7.95
CA TRP A 154 7.90 12.11 7.05
C TRP A 154 9.06 11.15 7.37
N ASP A 155 9.52 11.15 8.62
CA ASP A 155 10.80 10.59 9.03
C ASP A 155 10.77 9.07 9.22
N TYR A 156 9.67 8.42 8.86
CA TYR A 156 9.48 6.99 9.02
C TYR A 156 8.75 6.35 7.84
N SER A 157 8.83 5.03 7.74
CA SER A 157 8.03 4.20 6.85
C SER A 157 7.56 2.94 7.57
N VAL A 158 6.35 2.49 7.26
CA VAL A 158 5.86 1.17 7.60
C VAL A 158 6.26 0.24 6.47
N ALA A 159 6.99 -0.82 6.80
CA ALA A 159 7.48 -1.77 5.84
C ALA A 159 7.10 -3.20 6.18
N ASP A 160 6.89 -3.98 5.14
CA ASP A 160 6.51 -5.38 5.18
C ASP A 160 7.26 -6.17 4.11
N LEU A 161 7.05 -7.47 4.14
CA LEU A 161 7.42 -8.36 3.06
C LEU A 161 6.14 -8.87 2.39
N VAL A 162 6.17 -9.00 1.07
CA VAL A 162 5.11 -9.64 0.27
C VAL A 162 5.68 -10.84 -0.46
N ALA A 163 4.90 -11.90 -0.59
CA ALA A 163 5.30 -13.09 -1.33
C ALA A 163 5.17 -12.82 -2.83
N VAL A 164 6.26 -12.99 -3.58
CA VAL A 164 6.24 -12.97 -5.05
C VAL A 164 5.91 -14.40 -5.51
N PRO A 165 4.75 -14.66 -6.15
CA PRO A 165 4.39 -16.03 -6.50
C PRO A 165 5.43 -16.66 -7.45
N VAL A 166 5.84 -17.89 -7.18
CA VAL A 166 6.76 -18.64 -8.07
C VAL A 166 6.17 -18.87 -9.47
N THR A 167 4.83 -18.89 -9.55
CA THR A 167 4.06 -19.05 -10.80
C THR A 167 3.83 -17.73 -11.53
N LEU A 168 4.25 -16.60 -10.96
CA LEU A 168 4.07 -15.29 -11.60
C LEU A 168 4.95 -15.23 -12.86
N PRO A 169 4.40 -14.88 -14.04
CA PRO A 169 5.21 -14.74 -15.24
C PRO A 169 6.34 -13.73 -15.04
N LEU A 170 7.52 -14.02 -15.59
CA LEU A 170 8.63 -13.08 -15.54
C LEU A 170 8.35 -11.87 -16.43
N GLY A 171 8.90 -10.72 -16.06
CA GLY A 171 8.78 -9.50 -16.85
C GLY A 171 8.48 -8.26 -16.03
N ASP A 172 8.05 -7.21 -16.72
CA ASP A 172 7.81 -5.90 -16.11
C ASP A 172 6.36 -5.75 -15.65
N TYR A 173 6.22 -5.25 -14.42
CA TYR A 173 4.95 -5.00 -13.77
C TYR A 173 4.89 -3.58 -13.21
N THR A 174 3.68 -3.04 -13.16
CA THR A 174 3.36 -1.95 -12.25
C THR A 174 2.88 -2.55 -10.94
N LEU A 175 3.48 -2.11 -9.84
CA LEU A 175 2.99 -2.36 -8.48
C LEU A 175 1.97 -1.30 -8.13
N SER A 176 0.85 -1.71 -7.55
CA SER A 176 -0.11 -0.85 -6.88
C SER A 176 -0.04 -1.09 -5.38
N TRP A 177 0.26 -0.04 -4.63
CA TRP A 177 -0.09 0.09 -3.22
C TRP A 177 -1.48 0.74 -3.15
N ARG A 178 -2.39 0.12 -2.41
CA ARG A 178 -3.73 0.65 -2.12
C ARG A 178 -3.96 0.64 -0.64
N TRP A 179 -4.53 1.72 -0.13
CA TRP A 179 -4.88 1.90 1.26
C TRP A 179 -6.32 2.41 1.36
N ASP A 180 -7.16 1.65 2.05
CA ASP A 180 -8.55 1.97 2.34
C ASP A 180 -8.63 2.43 3.81
N ALA A 181 -9.03 3.68 4.00
CA ALA A 181 -9.04 4.32 5.32
C ALA A 181 -10.21 3.82 6.20
N GLU A 182 -9.98 3.80 7.51
CA GLU A 182 -10.99 3.38 8.49
C GLU A 182 -11.87 4.54 8.96
N ILE A 183 -11.28 5.71 9.19
CA ILE A 183 -11.98 6.83 9.82
C ILE A 183 -12.79 7.68 8.84
N ASN A 184 -12.61 7.49 7.53
CA ASN A 184 -13.29 8.24 6.49
C ASN A 184 -13.34 7.46 5.16
N HIS A 185 -14.13 7.98 4.23
CA HIS A 185 -14.38 7.36 2.93
C HIS A 185 -13.27 7.70 1.92
N GLN A 186 -12.03 7.36 2.27
CA GLN A 186 -10.86 7.67 1.45
C GLN A 186 -10.14 6.42 1.00
N VAL A 187 -9.71 6.43 -0.26
CA VAL A 187 -8.77 5.45 -0.81
C VAL A 187 -7.55 6.19 -1.33
N TRP A 188 -6.38 5.73 -0.88
CA TRP A 188 -5.08 6.23 -1.29
C TRP A 188 -4.39 5.20 -2.15
N GLN A 189 -3.80 5.64 -3.25
CA GLN A 189 -3.11 4.75 -4.18
C GLN A 189 -1.74 5.30 -4.58
N GLY A 190 -0.77 4.40 -4.68
CA GLY A 190 0.58 4.67 -5.15
C GLY A 190 1.03 3.57 -6.10
N CYS A 191 1.97 3.88 -6.99
CA CYS A 191 2.51 2.89 -7.91
C CYS A 191 4.03 2.95 -8.02
N ALA A 192 4.64 1.81 -8.36
CA ALA A 192 6.07 1.69 -8.62
C ALA A 192 6.31 0.72 -9.79
N ASP A 193 7.45 0.87 -10.47
CA ASP A 193 7.83 -0.02 -11.57
C ASP A 193 8.69 -1.18 -11.03
N ILE A 194 8.28 -2.42 -11.31
CA ILE A 194 8.91 -3.66 -10.84
C ILE A 194 9.30 -4.53 -12.03
N THR A 195 10.42 -5.23 -11.95
CA THR A 195 10.74 -6.34 -12.85
C THR A 195 10.80 -7.63 -12.03
N VAL A 196 10.02 -8.63 -12.43
CA VAL A 196 10.05 -9.97 -11.84
C VAL A 196 11.03 -10.83 -12.63
N THR A 197 12.07 -11.32 -11.96
CA THR A 197 13.11 -12.20 -12.52
C THR A 197 13.02 -13.60 -11.93
N ALA A 198 13.67 -14.56 -12.58
CA ALA A 198 13.78 -15.90 -12.04
C ALA A 198 14.57 -15.89 -10.72
N ALA A 199 14.14 -16.70 -9.75
CA ALA A 199 15.01 -17.03 -8.63
C ALA A 199 16.30 -17.67 -9.16
N ALA A 200 17.42 -17.45 -8.46
CA ALA A 200 18.64 -18.17 -8.77
C ALA A 200 18.36 -19.67 -8.59
N ALA A 201 18.73 -20.49 -9.58
CA ALA A 201 18.61 -21.94 -9.44
C ALA A 201 19.40 -22.36 -8.19
N HIS A 202 18.72 -23.00 -7.23
CA HIS A 202 19.41 -23.67 -6.14
C HIS A 202 20.27 -24.77 -6.75
N VAL A 203 21.59 -24.58 -6.76
CA VAL A 203 22.54 -25.66 -6.98
C VAL A 203 22.59 -26.43 -5.66
N GLU A 204 21.96 -27.60 -5.62
CA GLU A 204 22.18 -28.60 -4.56
C GLU A 204 23.62 -29.12 -4.59
#